data_AF-A0A519FHH3-F1
#
_entry.id   AF-A0A519FHH3-F1
#
_cell.length_a   1.000
_cell.length_b   1.000
_cell.length_c   1.000
_cell.angle_alpha   90.00
_cell.angle_beta   90.00
_cell.angle_gamma   90.00
#
_symmetry.space_group_name_H-M   'P 1'
#
loop_
_entity.id
_entity.type
_entity.pdbx_description
1 polymer ?
#
loop_
_entity_poly.entity_id
_entity_poly.type
_entity_poly.pdbx_seq_one_letter_code
_entity_poly.pdbx_strand_id
1 'polypeptide(L)'
;MVHAQFASFLRVSPLTCERALALANALLLAAEERGIQVSADVEVGRFALTLERLTFHIAIRERQSYVMKKPRPGWEILGDQREYSPTDNLVIVSERSGASPFEIKDSSDGRIEDRLNSFFIRLYRGVLSSREAGRRAALASQRLAEATAVRVCRAEQEAQIRRAKEFETAQREELQNEATAWAEAQRIRAYVSVLASAPEACRSDKTNEWIRWSLEQAEAMDPVNRRLAR
;
A
#
# COMPACT_ATOMS: atom_id res chain seq x y z
N MET A 1 -27.95 20.01 -10.94
CA MET A 1 -28.81 19.49 -12.02
C MET A 1 -27.93 18.61 -12.91
N VAL A 2 -27.91 17.31 -12.61
CA VAL A 2 -27.03 16.33 -13.29
C VAL A 2 -27.68 16.03 -14.63
N HIS A 3 -27.10 16.50 -15.73
CA HIS A 3 -27.50 16.03 -17.05
C HIS A 3 -27.28 14.53 -17.07
N ALA A 4 -28.37 13.76 -17.07
CA ALA A 4 -28.36 12.37 -17.48
C ALA A 4 -27.87 12.35 -18.93
N GLN A 5 -26.56 12.20 -19.10
CA GLN A 5 -25.98 11.87 -20.39
C GLN A 5 -26.55 10.51 -20.75
N PHE A 6 -27.52 10.48 -21.67
CA PHE A 6 -27.97 9.24 -22.27
C PHE A 6 -26.73 8.47 -22.74
N ALA A 7 -26.49 7.34 -22.10
CA ALA A 7 -25.50 6.37 -22.46
C ALA A 7 -25.85 5.91 -23.88
N SER A 8 -25.06 6.33 -24.87
CA SER A 8 -25.33 6.05 -26.27
C SER A 8 -24.05 5.61 -26.94
N PHE A 9 -24.13 4.43 -27.55
CA PHE A 9 -23.06 3.80 -28.34
C PHE A 9 -22.58 4.73 -29.46
N LEU A 10 -23.52 5.48 -30.04
CA LEU A 10 -23.32 6.44 -31.11
C LEU A 10 -23.88 7.80 -30.66
N ARG A 11 -23.01 8.81 -30.59
CA ARG A 11 -23.41 10.21 -30.35
C ARG A 11 -23.16 11.03 -31.59
N VAL A 12 -24.05 10.88 -32.55
CA VAL A 12 -23.91 11.39 -33.92
C VAL A 12 -25.22 12.06 -34.34
N SER A 13 -25.14 13.06 -35.22
CA SER A 13 -26.33 13.69 -35.78
C SER A 13 -27.00 12.76 -36.81
N PRO A 14 -28.27 13.01 -37.17
CA PRO A 14 -28.93 12.25 -38.23
C PRO A 14 -28.17 12.26 -39.57
N LEU A 15 -27.42 13.34 -39.84
CA LEU A 15 -26.63 13.50 -41.06
C LEU A 15 -25.51 12.46 -41.18
N THR A 16 -24.91 12.06 -40.05
CA THR A 16 -23.74 11.18 -40.00
C THR A 16 -24.07 9.77 -39.51
N CYS A 17 -25.35 9.52 -39.18
CA CYS A 17 -25.80 8.29 -38.56
C CYS A 17 -25.47 7.04 -39.38
N GLU A 18 -25.75 7.05 -40.68
CA GLU A 18 -25.47 5.91 -41.57
C GLU A 18 -23.98 5.59 -41.64
N ARG A 19 -23.14 6.63 -41.78
CA ARG A 19 -21.68 6.49 -41.79
C ARG A 19 -21.15 5.95 -40.47
N ALA A 20 -21.67 6.45 -39.35
CA ALA A 20 -21.30 5.99 -38.02
C ALA A 20 -21.72 4.54 -37.77
N LEU A 21 -22.88 4.10 -38.26
CA LEU A 21 -23.34 2.72 -38.21
C LEU A 21 -22.46 1.80 -39.05
N ALA A 22 -22.10 2.21 -40.28
CA ALA A 22 -21.20 1.46 -41.14
C ALA A 22 -19.81 1.33 -40.50
N LEU A 23 -19.29 2.41 -39.93
CA LEU A 23 -18.02 2.43 -39.19
C LEU A 23 -18.07 1.49 -37.97
N ALA A 24 -19.15 1.54 -37.19
CA ALA A 24 -19.35 0.65 -36.06
C ALA A 24 -19.34 -0.81 -36.52
N ASN A 25 -20.16 -1.15 -37.52
CA ASN A 25 -20.26 -2.51 -38.04
C ASN A 25 -18.90 -3.03 -38.54
N ALA A 26 -18.19 -2.22 -39.34
CA ALA A 26 -16.87 -2.58 -39.85
C ALA A 26 -15.85 -2.80 -38.71
N LEU A 27 -15.85 -1.92 -37.71
CA LEU A 27 -14.95 -2.03 -36.56
C LEU A 27 -15.24 -3.27 -35.72
N LEU A 28 -16.50 -3.56 -35.43
CA LEU A 28 -16.91 -4.71 -34.61
C LEU A 28 -16.60 -6.03 -35.32
N LEU A 29 -16.99 -6.18 -36.59
CA LEU A 29 -16.68 -7.38 -37.38
C LEU A 29 -15.17 -7.59 -37.51
N ALA A 30 -14.42 -6.52 -37.80
CA ALA A 30 -12.97 -6.57 -37.87
C ALA A 30 -12.32 -6.96 -36.52
N ALA A 31 -12.94 -6.59 -35.39
CA ALA A 31 -12.48 -7.00 -34.07
C ALA A 31 -12.70 -8.50 -33.84
N GLU A 32 -13.88 -9.03 -34.18
CA GLU A 32 -14.19 -10.46 -34.07
C GLU A 32 -13.26 -11.31 -34.93
N GLU A 33 -13.02 -10.92 -36.18
CA GLU A 33 -12.06 -11.59 -37.08
C GLU A 33 -10.63 -11.64 -36.50
N ARG A 34 -10.28 -10.67 -35.67
CA ARG A 34 -8.98 -10.58 -34.97
C ARG A 34 -8.97 -11.35 -33.64
N GLY A 35 -10.03 -12.09 -33.32
CA GLY A 35 -10.16 -12.85 -32.08
C GLY A 35 -10.46 -11.99 -30.84
N ILE A 36 -10.92 -10.75 -31.03
CA ILE A 36 -11.35 -9.86 -29.96
C ILE A 36 -12.82 -10.16 -29.65
N GLN A 37 -13.13 -10.36 -28.38
CA GLN A 37 -14.51 -10.57 -27.95
C GLN A 37 -15.25 -9.24 -27.97
N VAL A 38 -16.38 -9.19 -28.67
CA VAL A 38 -17.24 -8.01 -28.76
C VAL A 38 -18.46 -8.21 -27.88
N SER A 39 -18.80 -7.22 -27.06
CA SER A 39 -20.08 -7.16 -26.37
C SER A 39 -20.62 -5.72 -26.34
N ALA A 40 -21.91 -5.58 -26.08
CA ALA A 40 -22.55 -4.29 -25.87
C ALA A 40 -22.76 -4.09 -24.36
N ASP A 41 -22.16 -3.04 -23.81
CA ASP A 41 -22.42 -2.60 -22.45
C ASP A 41 -23.58 -1.59 -22.49
N VAL A 42 -24.79 -2.07 -22.23
CA VAL A 42 -26.03 -1.28 -22.33
C VAL A 42 -26.13 -0.26 -21.18
N GLU A 43 -25.57 -0.56 -20.01
CA GLU A 43 -25.60 0.35 -18.87
C GLU A 43 -24.71 1.57 -19.11
N VAL A 44 -23.52 1.34 -19.67
CA VAL A 44 -22.56 2.41 -20.00
C VAL A 44 -22.83 3.01 -21.37
N GLY A 45 -23.58 2.31 -22.23
CA GLY A 45 -23.89 2.69 -23.61
C GLY A 45 -22.65 2.73 -24.48
N ARG A 46 -21.84 1.68 -24.41
CA ARG A 46 -20.57 1.57 -25.13
C ARG A 46 -20.32 0.15 -25.62
N PHE A 47 -19.63 0.02 -26.74
CA PHE A 47 -19.13 -1.28 -27.18
C PHE A 47 -17.95 -1.69 -26.31
N ALA A 48 -17.97 -2.90 -25.77
CA ALA A 48 -16.89 -3.46 -25.01
C ALA A 48 -16.10 -4.42 -25.90
N LEU A 49 -14.83 -4.11 -26.13
CA LEU A 49 -13.87 -4.99 -26.80
C LEU A 49 -12.98 -5.63 -25.75
N THR A 50 -13.11 -6.94 -25.57
CA THR A 50 -12.31 -7.70 -24.63
C THR A 50 -11.22 -8.48 -25.36
N LEU A 51 -9.97 -8.16 -25.05
CA LEU A 51 -8.80 -8.85 -25.57
C LEU A 51 -7.94 -9.29 -24.38
N GLU A 52 -7.79 -10.61 -24.26
CA GLU A 52 -7.16 -11.26 -23.11
C GLU A 52 -7.86 -10.95 -21.78
N ARG A 53 -7.27 -10.09 -20.94
CA ARG A 53 -7.81 -9.68 -19.64
C ARG A 53 -8.13 -8.18 -19.59
N LEU A 54 -8.14 -7.53 -20.75
CA LEU A 54 -8.42 -6.10 -20.88
C LEU A 54 -9.71 -5.88 -21.63
N THR A 55 -10.55 -5.03 -21.07
CA THR A 55 -11.77 -4.55 -21.72
C THR A 55 -11.58 -3.08 -22.09
N PHE A 56 -11.84 -2.76 -23.35
CA PHE A 56 -11.82 -1.42 -23.91
C PHE A 56 -13.25 -1.01 -24.22
N HIS A 57 -13.71 0.09 -23.64
CA HIS A 57 -15.02 0.64 -23.92
C HIS A 57 -14.93 1.69 -25.03
N ILE A 58 -15.71 1.50 -26.08
CA ILE A 58 -15.67 2.31 -27.28
C ILE A 58 -17.00 3.01 -27.49
N ALA A 59 -16.92 4.27 -27.90
CA ALA A 59 -18.05 5.03 -28.43
C ALA A 59 -17.64 5.74 -29.72
N ILE A 60 -18.58 5.88 -30.64
CA ILE A 60 -18.41 6.73 -31.83
C ILE A 60 -19.16 8.03 -31.59
N ARG A 61 -18.48 9.14 -31.82
CA ARG A 61 -19.00 10.49 -31.60
C ARG A 61 -18.78 11.34 -32.83
N GLU A 62 -19.72 12.24 -33.10
CA GLU A 62 -19.51 13.32 -34.04
C GLU A 62 -18.96 14.53 -33.30
N ARG A 63 -17.91 15.15 -33.83
CA ARG A 63 -17.41 16.42 -33.33
C ARG A 63 -18.39 17.52 -33.73
N GLN A 64 -18.78 18.32 -32.76
CA GLN A 64 -19.61 19.49 -33.02
C GLN A 64 -18.74 20.73 -33.15
N SER A 65 -19.03 21.57 -34.15
CA SER A 65 -18.57 22.95 -34.14
C SER A 65 -19.53 23.77 -33.30
N TYR A 66 -19.08 24.92 -32.79
CA TYR A 66 -19.98 25.85 -32.15
C TYR A 66 -19.67 27.27 -32.58
N VAL A 67 -20.70 28.11 -32.54
CA VAL A 67 -20.58 29.56 -32.71
C VAL A 67 -21.10 30.22 -31.45
N MET A 68 -20.45 31.30 -31.01
CA MET A 68 -20.96 32.11 -29.91
C MET A 68 -22.06 33.03 -30.45
N LYS A 69 -23.29 32.83 -29.98
CA LYS A 69 -24.42 33.74 -30.27
C LYS A 69 -24.60 34.70 -29.11
N LYS A 70 -24.68 35.99 -29.44
CA LYS A 70 -25.08 37.03 -28.49
C LYS A 70 -26.51 36.75 -28.00
N PRO A 71 -26.82 37.01 -26.72
CA PRO A 71 -28.15 36.83 -26.20
C PRO A 71 -29.15 37.71 -26.96
N ARG A 72 -30.40 37.23 -27.06
CA ARG A 72 -31.49 38.04 -27.62
C ARG A 72 -31.79 39.23 -26.68
N PRO A 73 -32.25 40.37 -27.20
CA PRO A 73 -32.66 41.50 -26.36
C PRO A 73 -33.66 41.06 -25.28
N GLY A 74 -33.40 41.43 -24.02
CA GLY A 74 -34.20 41.00 -22.86
C GLY A 74 -33.77 39.68 -22.20
N TRP A 75 -32.68 39.06 -22.70
CA TRP A 75 -32.06 37.87 -22.10
C TRP A 75 -30.57 38.09 -21.79
N GLU A 76 -30.13 39.33 -21.58
CA GLU A 76 -28.70 39.67 -21.43
C GLU A 76 -28.04 38.95 -20.24
N ILE A 77 -28.81 38.60 -19.21
CA ILE A 77 -28.34 37.92 -17.98
C ILE A 77 -27.80 36.51 -18.28
N LEU A 78 -28.22 35.86 -19.38
CA LEU A 78 -27.76 34.52 -19.75
C LEU A 78 -26.36 34.51 -20.43
N GLY A 79 -25.82 35.68 -20.78
CA GLY A 79 -24.52 35.80 -21.46
C GLY A 79 -24.50 35.18 -22.87
N ASP A 80 -23.31 35.13 -23.46
CA ASP A 80 -23.11 34.53 -24.79
C ASP A 80 -23.39 33.02 -24.74
N GLN A 81 -24.20 32.53 -25.68
CA GLN A 81 -24.59 31.12 -25.76
C GLN A 81 -23.81 30.40 -26.86
N ARG A 82 -23.45 29.14 -26.59
CA ARG A 82 -22.86 28.25 -27.60
C ARG A 82 -23.98 27.59 -28.39
N GLU A 83 -24.03 27.87 -29.68
CA GLU A 83 -24.87 27.12 -30.61
C GLU A 83 -24.01 26.09 -31.31
N TYR A 84 -24.37 24.81 -31.16
CA TYR A 84 -23.63 23.69 -31.72
C TYR A 84 -24.20 23.28 -33.07
N SER A 85 -23.32 23.00 -34.04
CA SER A 85 -23.66 22.49 -35.36
C SER A 85 -22.89 21.19 -35.68
N PRO A 86 -23.53 20.23 -36.36
CA PRO A 86 -22.87 19.01 -36.83
C PRO A 86 -21.80 19.33 -37.87
N THR A 87 -20.74 18.51 -37.95
CA THR A 87 -19.56 18.77 -38.81
C THR A 87 -19.14 17.59 -39.69
N ASP A 88 -19.84 16.46 -39.64
CA ASP A 88 -19.46 15.21 -40.33
C ASP A 88 -18.08 14.64 -39.92
N ASN A 89 -17.48 15.16 -38.84
CA ASN A 89 -16.20 14.66 -38.34
C ASN A 89 -16.45 13.61 -37.25
N LEU A 90 -16.27 12.34 -37.60
CA LEU A 90 -16.42 11.23 -36.68
C LEU A 90 -15.15 11.00 -35.85
N VAL A 91 -15.35 10.55 -34.62
CA VAL A 91 -14.32 10.22 -33.64
C VAL A 91 -14.67 8.90 -32.96
N ILE A 92 -13.75 7.95 -33.02
CA ILE A 92 -13.77 6.76 -32.17
C ILE A 92 -13.04 7.09 -30.88
N VAL A 93 -13.74 7.03 -29.75
CA VAL A 93 -13.19 7.20 -28.41
C VAL A 93 -13.06 5.82 -27.78
N SER A 94 -11.86 5.47 -27.34
CA SER A 94 -11.60 4.23 -26.61
C SER A 94 -11.10 4.56 -25.20
N GLU A 95 -11.77 3.99 -24.21
CA GLU A 95 -11.46 4.15 -22.80
C GLU A 95 -11.14 2.79 -22.16
N ARG A 96 -10.17 2.76 -21.26
CA ARG A 96 -9.78 1.55 -20.52
C ARG A 96 -9.52 1.94 -19.07
N SER A 97 -10.01 1.15 -18.13
CA SER A 97 -9.73 1.36 -16.71
C SER A 97 -8.21 1.37 -16.45
N GLY A 98 -7.74 2.38 -15.70
CA GLY A 98 -6.32 2.54 -15.38
C GLY A 98 -5.43 3.02 -16.54
N ALA A 99 -6.01 3.52 -17.64
CA ALA A 99 -5.26 4.13 -18.73
C ALA A 99 -5.92 5.39 -19.25
N SER A 100 -5.11 6.31 -19.79
CA SER A 100 -5.65 7.48 -20.48
C SER A 100 -6.45 7.05 -21.71
N PRO A 101 -7.63 7.64 -21.93
CA PRO A 101 -8.41 7.37 -23.13
C PRO A 101 -7.63 7.82 -24.37
N PHE A 102 -7.88 7.18 -25.49
CA PHE A 102 -7.33 7.63 -26.77
C PHE A 102 -8.43 7.73 -27.81
N GLU A 103 -8.20 8.64 -28.75
CA GLU A 103 -9.15 8.94 -29.81
C GLU A 103 -8.50 8.76 -31.17
N ILE A 104 -9.30 8.33 -32.13
CA ILE A 104 -8.99 8.37 -33.56
C ILE A 104 -10.13 9.15 -34.21
N LYS A 105 -9.79 10.08 -35.09
CA LYS A 105 -10.73 11.03 -35.66
C LYS A 105 -10.49 11.24 -37.14
N ASP A 106 -11.52 11.71 -37.82
CA ASP A 106 -11.38 12.34 -39.12
C ASP A 106 -10.37 13.50 -39.06
N SER A 107 -9.61 13.64 -40.14
CA SER A 107 -8.60 14.69 -40.28
C SER A 107 -8.53 15.18 -41.72
N SER A 108 -7.81 16.28 -41.94
CA SER A 108 -7.48 16.78 -43.29
C SER A 108 -6.86 15.70 -44.17
N ASP A 109 -6.09 14.78 -43.58
CA ASP A 109 -5.27 13.82 -44.32
C ASP A 109 -5.98 12.48 -44.53
N GLY A 110 -7.30 12.40 -44.30
CA GLY A 110 -8.09 11.20 -44.56
C GLY A 110 -9.17 10.92 -43.52
N ARG A 111 -10.06 10.02 -43.92
CA ARG A 111 -11.21 9.60 -43.11
C ARG A 111 -10.81 8.53 -42.08
N ILE A 112 -11.62 8.39 -41.05
CA ILE A 112 -11.39 7.44 -39.95
C ILE A 112 -11.46 5.97 -40.40
N GLU A 113 -12.26 5.68 -41.42
CA GLU A 113 -12.43 4.35 -42.03
C GLU A 113 -11.09 3.78 -42.51
N ASP A 114 -10.27 4.61 -43.18
CA ASP A 114 -8.95 4.22 -43.70
C ASP A 114 -7.94 3.97 -42.57
N ARG A 115 -8.26 4.42 -41.36
CA ARG A 115 -7.38 4.40 -40.18
C ARG A 115 -7.79 3.36 -39.15
N LEU A 116 -8.76 2.51 -39.44
CA LEU A 116 -9.18 1.44 -38.53
C LEU A 116 -8.03 0.51 -38.14
N ASN A 117 -7.08 0.23 -39.03
CA ASN A 117 -5.90 -0.56 -38.64
C ASN A 117 -5.05 0.12 -37.55
N SER A 118 -4.95 1.45 -37.57
CA SER A 118 -4.24 2.19 -36.52
C SER A 118 -4.95 2.09 -35.16
N PHE A 119 -6.28 1.93 -35.16
CA PHE A 119 -7.07 1.65 -33.96
C PHE A 119 -6.64 0.33 -33.32
N PHE A 120 -6.65 -0.76 -34.10
CA PHE A 120 -6.23 -2.06 -33.60
C PHE A 120 -4.78 -2.08 -33.14
N ILE A 121 -3.86 -1.43 -33.87
CA ILE A 121 -2.46 -1.30 -33.43
C ILE A 121 -2.37 -0.67 -32.03
N ARG A 122 -3.17 0.36 -31.74
CA ARG A 122 -3.21 0.99 -30.42
C ARG A 122 -3.79 0.07 -29.35
N LEU A 123 -4.85 -0.68 -29.66
CA LEU A 123 -5.39 -1.69 -28.75
C LEU A 123 -4.34 -2.75 -28.37
N TYR A 124 -3.67 -3.33 -29.37
CA TYR A 124 -2.61 -4.33 -29.14
C TYR A 124 -1.44 -3.76 -28.35
N ARG A 125 -1.02 -2.52 -28.63
CA ARG A 125 -0.01 -1.84 -27.79
C ARG A 125 -0.47 -1.70 -26.35
N GLY A 126 -1.74 -1.39 -26.12
CA GLY A 126 -2.34 -1.35 -24.78
C GLY A 126 -2.23 -2.68 -24.04
N VAL A 127 -2.49 -3.81 -24.73
CA VAL A 127 -2.32 -5.16 -24.18
C VAL A 127 -0.87 -5.45 -23.84
N LEU A 128 0.06 -5.16 -24.76
CA LEU A 128 1.50 -5.37 -24.54
C LEU A 128 2.02 -4.56 -23.34
N SER A 129 1.69 -3.26 -23.28
CA SER A 129 2.08 -2.40 -22.16
C SER A 129 1.50 -2.89 -20.83
N SER A 130 0.28 -3.43 -20.83
CA SER A 130 -0.32 -4.02 -19.62
C SER A 130 0.39 -5.30 -19.17
N ARG A 131 0.81 -6.16 -20.10
CA ARG A 131 1.61 -7.36 -19.80
C ARG A 131 2.95 -6.98 -19.18
N GLU A 132 3.63 -6.00 -19.75
CA GLU A 132 4.92 -5.50 -19.23
C GLU A 132 4.76 -4.86 -17.85
N ALA A 133 3.71 -4.06 -17.64
CA ALA A 133 3.40 -3.49 -16.33
C ALA A 133 3.11 -4.58 -15.29
N GLY A 134 2.32 -5.60 -15.65
CA GLY A 134 2.04 -6.74 -14.78
C GLY A 134 3.31 -7.51 -14.40
N ARG A 135 4.20 -7.78 -15.37
CA ARG A 135 5.49 -8.44 -15.10
C ARG A 135 6.37 -7.60 -14.16
N ARG A 136 6.44 -6.28 -14.37
CA ARG A 136 7.20 -5.37 -13.49
C ARG A 136 6.62 -5.33 -12.07
N ALA A 137 5.29 -5.28 -11.95
CA ALA A 137 4.62 -5.29 -10.65
C ALA A 137 4.86 -6.60 -9.89
N ALA A 138 4.79 -7.74 -10.56
CA ALA A 138 5.08 -9.04 -9.96
C ALA A 138 6.53 -9.12 -9.43
N LEU A 139 7.51 -8.68 -10.23
CA LEU A 139 8.91 -8.64 -9.81
C LEU A 139 9.14 -7.68 -8.63
N ALA A 140 8.50 -6.52 -8.65
CA ALA A 140 8.59 -5.55 -7.54
C ALA A 140 7.98 -6.12 -6.25
N SER A 141 6.84 -6.81 -6.35
CA SER A 141 6.18 -7.46 -5.21
C SER A 141 7.06 -8.57 -4.61
N GLN A 142 7.70 -9.40 -5.44
CA GLN A 142 8.64 -10.43 -4.97
C GLN A 142 9.82 -9.81 -4.22
N ARG A 143 10.46 -8.78 -4.78
CA ARG A 143 11.58 -8.08 -4.13
C ARG A 143 11.18 -7.46 -2.79
N LEU A 144 9.97 -6.91 -2.70
CA LEU A 144 9.46 -6.35 -1.46
C LEU A 144 9.25 -7.44 -0.40
N ALA A 145 8.69 -8.59 -0.79
CA ALA A 145 8.48 -9.72 0.10
C ALA A 145 9.79 -10.33 0.61
N GLU A 146 10.81 -10.43 -0.24
CA GLU A 146 12.15 -10.86 0.16
C GLU A 146 12.79 -9.86 1.13
N ALA A 147 12.71 -8.56 0.83
CA ALA A 147 13.26 -7.53 1.69
C ALA A 147 12.57 -7.47 3.07
N THR A 148 11.26 -7.69 3.13
CA THR A 148 10.54 -7.77 4.40
C THR A 148 10.90 -9.03 5.18
N ALA A 149 11.02 -10.19 4.53
CA ALA A 149 11.45 -11.43 5.18
C ALA A 149 12.85 -11.31 5.79
N VAL A 150 13.80 -10.71 5.08
CA VAL A 150 15.16 -10.45 5.60
C VAL A 150 15.13 -9.51 6.80
N ARG A 151 14.30 -8.46 6.77
CA ARG A 151 14.16 -7.53 7.89
C ARG A 151 13.57 -8.19 9.13
N VAL A 152 12.55 -9.02 8.96
CA VAL A 152 11.92 -9.76 10.06
C VAL A 152 12.91 -10.73 10.70
N CYS A 153 13.59 -11.56 9.88
CA CYS A 153 14.59 -12.50 10.37
C CYS A 153 15.73 -11.80 11.14
N ARG A 154 16.23 -10.67 10.62
CA ARG A 154 17.26 -9.89 11.30
C ARG A 154 16.76 -9.30 12.62
N ALA A 155 15.54 -8.78 12.66
CA ALA A 155 14.95 -8.24 13.89
C ALA A 155 14.76 -9.33 14.96
N GLU A 156 14.35 -10.54 14.55
CA GLU A 156 14.23 -11.69 15.44
C GLU A 156 15.60 -12.11 16.01
N GLN A 157 16.63 -12.18 15.17
CA GLN A 157 18.00 -12.48 15.61
C GLN A 157 18.52 -11.42 16.58
N GLU A 158 18.35 -10.14 16.27
CA GLU A 158 18.76 -9.04 17.14
C GLU A 158 18.00 -9.06 18.48
N ALA A 159 16.72 -9.41 18.48
CA ALA A 159 15.92 -9.57 19.69
C ALA A 159 16.38 -10.77 20.54
N GLN A 160 16.73 -11.90 19.92
CA GLN A 160 17.28 -13.06 20.62
C GLN A 160 18.64 -12.74 21.27
N ILE A 161 19.54 -12.11 20.52
CA ILE A 161 20.85 -11.67 21.03
C ILE A 161 20.67 -10.70 22.20
N ARG A 162 19.72 -9.75 22.09
CA ARG A 162 19.44 -8.79 23.15
C ARG A 162 18.92 -9.48 24.42
N ARG A 163 17.95 -10.38 24.30
CA ARG A 163 17.42 -11.15 25.44
C ARG A 163 18.50 -11.99 26.11
N ALA A 164 19.37 -12.63 25.34
CA ALA A 164 20.48 -13.40 25.89
C ALA A 164 21.45 -12.51 26.68
N LYS A 165 21.78 -11.32 26.15
CA LYS A 165 22.62 -10.34 26.85
C LYS A 165 21.97 -9.80 28.12
N GLU A 166 20.69 -9.43 28.06
CA GLU A 166 19.93 -8.94 29.22
C GLU A 166 19.87 -9.98 30.33
N PHE A 167 19.68 -11.25 29.97
CA PHE A 167 19.70 -12.36 30.92
C PHE A 167 21.08 -12.57 31.55
N GLU A 168 22.15 -12.53 30.75
CA GLU A 168 23.52 -12.65 31.26
C GLU A 168 23.89 -11.47 32.18
N THR A 169 23.50 -10.24 31.82
CA THR A 169 23.74 -9.06 32.67
C THR A 169 22.98 -9.18 33.99
N ALA A 170 21.72 -9.61 33.96
CA ALA A 170 20.93 -9.80 35.18
C ALA A 170 21.56 -10.85 36.10
N GLN A 171 22.04 -11.98 35.55
CA GLN A 171 22.74 -12.99 36.34
C GLN A 171 24.04 -12.47 36.95
N ARG A 172 24.82 -11.67 36.21
CA ARG A 172 26.05 -11.07 36.72
C ARG A 172 25.78 -10.07 37.84
N GLU A 173 24.76 -9.23 37.68
CA GLU A 173 24.34 -8.26 38.70
C GLU A 173 23.83 -8.99 39.96
N GLU A 174 23.01 -10.03 39.81
CA GLU A 174 22.54 -10.85 40.93
C GLU A 174 23.72 -11.49 41.67
N LEU A 175 24.65 -12.12 40.94
CA LEU A 175 25.84 -12.73 41.55
C LEU A 175 26.72 -11.70 42.26
N GLN A 176 26.89 -10.50 41.69
CA GLN A 176 27.69 -9.45 42.30
C GLN A 176 27.04 -8.95 43.60
N ASN A 177 25.72 -8.77 43.60
CA ASN A 177 24.95 -8.38 44.77
C ASN A 177 24.99 -9.46 45.87
N GLU A 178 24.93 -10.74 45.49
CA GLU A 178 25.11 -11.84 46.44
C GLU A 178 26.53 -11.85 47.02
N ALA A 179 27.56 -11.66 46.18
CA ALA A 179 28.95 -11.65 46.63
C ALA A 179 29.23 -10.48 47.60
N THR A 180 28.67 -9.29 47.36
CA THR A 180 28.82 -8.15 48.27
C THR A 180 28.08 -8.39 49.59
N ALA A 181 26.84 -8.88 49.55
CA ALA A 181 26.08 -9.21 50.76
C ALA A 181 26.77 -10.26 51.62
N TRP A 182 27.33 -11.31 51.00
CA TRP A 182 28.14 -12.30 51.70
C TRP A 182 29.40 -11.69 52.32
N ALA A 183 30.14 -10.86 51.57
CA ALA A 183 31.35 -10.22 52.08
C ALA A 183 31.05 -9.29 53.27
N GLU A 184 29.93 -8.57 53.25
CA GLU A 184 29.46 -7.74 54.36
C GLU A 184 29.09 -8.59 55.58
N ALA A 185 28.34 -9.69 55.39
CA ALA A 185 28.02 -10.62 56.47
C ALA A 185 29.30 -11.20 57.13
N GLN A 186 30.31 -11.56 56.33
CA GLN A 186 31.60 -12.03 56.85
C GLN A 186 32.36 -10.95 57.63
N ARG A 187 32.33 -9.69 57.17
CA ARG A 187 32.95 -8.57 57.89
C ARG A 187 32.28 -8.35 59.25
N ILE A 188 30.94 -8.42 59.31
CA ILE A 188 30.19 -8.32 60.57
C ILE A 188 30.55 -9.48 61.51
N ARG A 189 30.55 -10.73 61.01
CA ARG A 189 30.95 -11.91 61.80
C ARG A 189 32.38 -11.78 62.33
N ALA A 190 33.32 -11.33 61.50
CA ALA A 190 34.71 -11.12 61.90
C ALA A 190 34.82 -10.04 62.99
N TYR A 191 34.16 -8.89 62.82
CA TYR A 191 34.13 -7.83 63.82
C TYR A 191 33.53 -8.30 65.16
N VAL A 192 32.39 -8.99 65.11
CA VAL A 192 31.74 -9.54 66.30
C VAL A 192 32.62 -10.59 66.99
N SER A 193 33.35 -11.42 66.23
CA SER A 193 34.27 -12.41 66.79
C SER A 193 35.38 -11.78 67.65
N VAL A 194 35.92 -10.63 67.22
CA VAL A 194 36.90 -9.86 68.00
C VAL A 194 36.28 -9.36 69.30
N LEU A 195 35.06 -8.81 69.26
CA LEU A 195 34.35 -8.36 70.47
C LEU A 195 34.00 -9.50 71.42
N ALA A 196 33.62 -10.66 70.88
CA ALA A 196 33.29 -11.85 71.66
C ALA A 196 34.53 -12.50 72.32
N SER A 197 35.72 -12.30 71.74
CA SER A 197 36.98 -12.81 72.29
C SER A 197 37.47 -12.05 73.53
N ALA A 198 36.89 -10.89 73.85
CA ALA A 198 37.22 -10.14 75.06
C ALA A 198 36.78 -10.90 76.34
N PRO A 199 37.52 -10.79 77.47
CA PRO A 199 37.15 -11.44 78.72
C PRO A 199 35.74 -11.06 79.16
N GLU A 200 34.94 -12.03 79.64
CA GLU A 200 33.55 -11.78 80.08
C GLU A 200 33.47 -10.74 81.20
N ALA A 201 34.49 -10.65 82.05
CA ALA A 201 34.60 -9.63 83.10
C ALA A 201 34.61 -8.18 82.58
N CYS A 202 34.88 -7.97 81.29
CA CYS A 202 34.89 -6.66 80.63
C CYS A 202 33.65 -6.43 79.74
N ARG A 203 32.72 -7.40 79.64
CA ARG A 203 31.53 -7.31 78.79
C ARG A 203 30.31 -6.97 79.64
N SER A 204 29.56 -5.95 79.19
CA SER A 204 28.26 -5.63 79.78
C SER A 204 27.15 -6.47 79.13
N ASP A 205 26.00 -6.63 79.81
CA ASP A 205 24.84 -7.31 79.24
C ASP A 205 24.39 -6.67 77.91
N LYS A 206 24.47 -5.34 77.80
CA LYS A 206 24.19 -4.60 76.55
C LYS A 206 25.15 -5.00 75.41
N THR A 207 26.40 -5.30 75.73
CA THR A 207 27.40 -5.77 74.75
C THR A 207 27.04 -7.15 74.23
N ASN A 208 26.58 -8.05 75.10
CA ASN A 208 26.16 -9.40 74.73
C ASN A 208 24.86 -9.41 73.89
N GLU A 209 23.90 -8.55 74.22
CA GLU A 209 22.70 -8.34 73.39
C GLU A 209 23.05 -7.81 72.00
N TRP A 210 23.96 -6.84 71.92
CA TRP A 210 24.40 -6.27 70.65
C TRP A 210 25.15 -7.29 69.78
N ILE A 211 26.00 -8.14 70.39
CA ILE A 211 26.69 -9.25 69.70
C ILE A 211 25.68 -10.21 69.08
N ARG A 212 24.67 -10.64 69.85
CA ARG A 212 23.65 -11.57 69.36
C ARG A 212 22.82 -10.97 68.22
N TRP A 213 22.34 -9.74 68.39
CA TRP A 213 21.63 -9.03 67.34
C TRP A 213 22.47 -8.88 66.07
N SER A 214 23.76 -8.54 66.18
CA SER A 214 24.65 -8.38 65.03
C SER A 214 24.88 -9.68 64.27
N LEU A 215 24.96 -10.82 64.97
CA LEU A 215 25.05 -12.14 64.32
C LEU A 215 23.75 -12.50 63.60
N GLU A 216 22.60 -12.22 64.20
CA GLU A 216 21.28 -12.41 63.55
C GLU A 216 21.15 -11.55 62.27
N GLN A 217 21.63 -10.30 62.29
CA GLN A 217 21.65 -9.46 61.09
C GLN A 217 22.59 -10.01 60.01
N ALA A 218 23.79 -10.47 60.39
CA ALA A 218 24.72 -11.10 59.44
C ALA A 218 24.13 -12.37 58.81
N GLU A 219 23.42 -13.18 59.58
CA GLU A 219 22.72 -14.39 59.10
C GLU A 219 21.58 -14.05 58.13
N ALA A 220 20.81 -12.99 58.43
CA ALA A 220 19.70 -12.54 57.58
C ALA A 220 20.18 -11.98 56.23
N MET A 221 21.37 -11.37 56.22
CA MET A 221 22.01 -10.80 55.02
C MET A 221 22.75 -11.85 54.17
N ASP A 222 23.19 -12.96 54.77
CA ASP A 222 23.98 -13.98 54.08
C ASP A 222 23.15 -14.72 53.00
N PRO A 223 23.48 -14.57 51.71
CA PRO A 223 22.72 -15.20 50.64
C PRO A 223 22.98 -16.71 50.53
N VAL A 224 24.01 -17.26 51.17
CA VAL A 224 24.41 -18.67 51.03
C VAL A 224 23.31 -19.61 51.50
N ASN A 225 22.64 -19.29 52.60
CA ASN A 225 21.53 -20.09 53.12
C ASN A 225 20.35 -20.14 52.13
N ARG A 226 20.10 -19.07 51.36
CA ARG A 226 19.03 -19.04 50.35
C ARG A 226 19.36 -19.85 49.10
N ARG A 227 20.65 -19.89 48.72
CA ARG A 227 21.15 -20.68 47.58
C ARG A 227 21.22 -22.18 47.88
N LEU A 228 21.52 -22.56 49.12
CA LEU A 228 21.60 -23.96 49.54
C LEU A 228 20.25 -24.56 49.94
N ALA A 229 19.25 -23.73 50.25
CA ALA A 229 17.88 -24.16 50.57
C ALA A 229 16.94 -24.26 49.35
N ARG A 230 17.41 -23.88 48.15
CA ARG A 230 16.73 -24.08 46.86
C ARG A 230 17.20 -25.37 46.21
#